data_AF-A0A4W5PVT1-F1
#
_entry.id   AF-A0A4W5PVT1-F1
#
_cell.length_a   1.000
_cell.length_b   1.000
_cell.length_c   1.000
_cell.angle_alpha   90.00
_cell.angle_beta   90.00
_cell.angle_gamma   90.00
#
_symmetry.space_group_name_H-M   'P 1'
#
loop_
_entity.id
_entity.type
_entity.pdbx_description
1 polymer ?
#
loop_
_entity_poly.entity_id
_entity_poly.type
_entity_poly.pdbx_seq_one_letter_code
_entity_poly.pdbx_strand_id
1 'polypeptide(L)'
;AFPLSTPSIHLETPRFRTVMTQTDVTATCVVHSAYDAKVIWLLDGKDPTSRTPVSQDSSTTESISSNLTLPSSQWKALNTITCRAEHRCFNSTQKTSNVKG
;
A
#
# COMPACT_ATOMS: atom_id res chain seq x y z
N ALA A 1 -24.81 5.15 15.05
CA ALA A 1 -23.44 5.57 14.72
C ALA A 1 -22.55 4.35 14.87
N PHE A 2 -21.95 3.85 13.79
CA PHE A 2 -20.96 2.76 13.90
C PHE A 2 -19.73 3.31 14.62
N PRO A 3 -19.11 2.57 15.57
CA PRO A 3 -17.92 3.06 16.24
C PRO A 3 -16.83 3.23 15.18
N LEU A 4 -16.35 4.47 15.05
CA LEU A 4 -15.41 4.95 14.04
C LEU A 4 -13.99 4.46 14.37
N SER A 5 -13.75 3.15 14.41
CA SER A 5 -12.37 2.64 14.43
C SER A 5 -11.75 2.92 13.07
N THR A 6 -11.26 4.15 12.89
CA THR A 6 -10.50 4.57 11.72
C THR A 6 -9.31 3.64 11.57
N PRO A 7 -9.19 2.92 10.44
CA PRO A 7 -8.08 2.01 10.24
C PRO A 7 -6.78 2.79 10.22
N SER A 8 -5.76 2.29 10.90
CA SER A 8 -4.44 2.92 10.91
C SER A 8 -3.60 2.33 9.79
N ILE A 9 -3.23 3.17 8.83
CA ILE A 9 -2.41 2.75 7.68
C ILE A 9 -0.95 3.13 7.94
N HIS A 10 -0.08 2.13 7.90
CA HIS A 10 1.36 2.27 7.90
C HIS A 10 1.90 1.90 6.52
N LEU A 11 2.50 2.85 5.83
CA LEU A 11 3.00 2.67 4.47
C LEU A 11 4.52 2.76 4.48
N GLU A 12 5.17 1.64 4.24
CA GLU A 12 6.61 1.50 4.14
C GLU A 12 7.04 1.44 2.69
N THR A 13 7.88 2.40 2.31
CA THR A 13 8.48 2.46 0.99
C THR A 13 9.87 1.81 1.01
N PRO A 14 10.28 1.10 -0.07
CA PRO A 14 11.64 0.62 -0.23
C PRO A 14 12.63 1.77 -0.12
N ARG A 15 13.79 1.49 0.49
CA ARG A 15 14.86 2.47 0.65
C ARG A 15 15.44 2.83 -0.72
N PHE A 16 15.90 4.08 -0.85
CA PHE A 16 16.53 4.58 -2.08
C PHE A 16 17.67 3.69 -2.59
N ARG A 17 18.50 3.18 -1.67
CA ARG A 17 19.59 2.25 -2.01
C ARG A 17 19.06 1.00 -2.71
N THR A 18 17.99 0.41 -2.20
CA THR A 18 17.32 -0.76 -2.78
C THR A 18 16.79 -0.46 -4.17
N VAL A 19 16.17 0.72 -4.35
CA VAL A 19 15.67 1.18 -5.66
C VAL A 19 16.79 1.36 -6.69
N MET A 20 17.99 1.74 -6.23
CA MET A 20 19.15 1.90 -7.11
C MET A 20 19.84 0.57 -7.45
N THR A 21 19.90 -0.36 -6.50
CA THR A 21 20.69 -1.60 -6.65
C THR A 21 19.87 -2.81 -7.12
N GLN A 22 18.57 -2.86 -6.82
CA GLN A 22 17.71 -4.00 -7.17
C GLN A 22 16.93 -3.76 -8.46
N THR A 23 16.61 -4.85 -9.14
CA THR A 23 15.74 -4.86 -10.33
C THR A 23 14.28 -4.62 -9.94
N ASP A 24 13.87 -5.18 -8.81
CA ASP A 24 12.52 -5.13 -8.29
C ASP A 24 12.55 -4.60 -6.86
N VAL A 25 11.57 -3.79 -6.53
CA VAL A 25 11.42 -3.18 -5.21
C VAL A 25 10.05 -3.52 -4.67
N THR A 26 9.98 -3.71 -3.36
CA THR A 26 8.72 -4.03 -2.69
C THR A 26 8.37 -2.93 -1.71
N ALA A 27 7.14 -2.43 -1.81
CA ALA A 27 6.54 -1.55 -0.82
C ALA A 27 5.56 -2.33 0.03
N THR A 28 5.51 -2.04 1.32
CA THR A 28 4.66 -2.75 2.27
C THR A 28 3.66 -1.76 2.85
N CYS A 29 2.38 -2.11 2.81
CA CYS A 29 1.31 -1.37 3.46
C CYS A 29 0.67 -2.24 4.51
N VAL A 30 0.73 -1.81 5.77
CA VAL A 30 0.10 -2.48 6.90
C VAL A 30 -1.10 -1.65 7.33
N VAL A 31 -2.28 -2.24 7.25
CA VAL A 31 -3.56 -1.64 7.66
C VAL A 31 -3.99 -2.32 8.95
N HIS A 32 -3.93 -1.59 10.04
CA HIS A 32 -4.48 -2.04 11.32
C HIS A 32 -5.95 -1.69 11.37
N SER A 33 -6.81 -2.70 11.31
CA SER A 33 -8.26 -2.56 11.34
C SER A 33 -8.89 -3.75 12.04
N ALA A 34 -9.93 -3.51 12.84
CA ALA A 34 -10.69 -4.55 13.51
C ALA A 34 -11.47 -5.49 12.55
N TYR A 35 -11.42 -5.20 11.25
CA TYR A 35 -12.10 -5.96 10.19
C TYR A 35 -11.14 -6.19 9.03
N ASP A 36 -11.42 -7.21 8.23
CA ASP A 36 -10.67 -7.51 7.01
C ASP A 36 -10.98 -6.46 5.92
N ALA A 37 -10.12 -5.45 5.85
CA ALA A 37 -10.25 -4.36 4.88
C ALA A 37 -9.63 -4.75 3.54
N LYS A 38 -10.26 -4.33 2.45
CA LYS A 38 -9.66 -4.44 1.13
C LYS A 38 -8.58 -3.38 0.98
N VAL A 39 -7.36 -3.79 0.64
CA VAL A 39 -6.26 -2.86 0.36
C VAL A 39 -6.17 -2.64 -1.14
N ILE A 40 -6.16 -1.37 -1.53
CA ILE A 40 -6.07 -0.91 -2.92
C ILE A 40 -4.83 -0.04 -2.99
N TRP A 41 -3.95 -0.35 -3.95
CA TRP A 41 -2.80 0.50 -4.24
C TRP A 41 -3.17 1.50 -5.33
N LEU A 42 -2.60 2.69 -5.29
CA LEU A 42 -2.65 3.68 -6.36
C LEU A 42 -1.22 4.18 -6.59
N LEU A 43 -0.81 4.21 -7.84
CA LEU A 43 0.48 4.66 -8.33
C LEU A 43 0.27 6.01 -9.02
N ASP A 44 0.80 7.10 -8.47
CA ASP A 44 0.53 8.47 -8.94
C ASP A 44 -0.96 8.80 -9.07
N GLY A 45 -1.76 8.30 -8.11
CA GLY A 45 -3.21 8.46 -8.11
C GLY A 45 -3.96 7.63 -9.15
N LYS A 46 -3.27 6.74 -9.88
CA LYS A 46 -3.87 5.79 -10.83
C LYS A 46 -3.81 4.38 -10.29
N ASP A 47 -4.80 3.56 -10.62
CA ASP A 47 -4.77 2.15 -10.27
C ASP A 47 -3.52 1.46 -10.86
N PRO A 48 -2.85 0.58 -10.09
CA PRO A 48 -1.76 -0.22 -10.61
C PRO A 48 -2.27 -0.99 -11.80
N THR A 49 -1.46 -1.04 -12.86
CA THR A 49 -1.81 -1.84 -14.02
C THR A 49 -1.99 -3.29 -13.57
N SER A 50 -2.95 -4.04 -14.14
CA SER A 50 -3.24 -5.44 -13.78
C SER A 50 -2.03 -6.40 -13.80
N ARG A 51 -0.87 -5.95 -14.29
CA ARG A 51 0.42 -6.66 -14.29
C ARG A 51 1.27 -6.42 -13.04
N THR A 52 0.86 -5.56 -12.12
CA THR A 52 1.61 -5.30 -10.89
C THR A 52 1.30 -6.41 -9.88
N PRO A 53 2.31 -7.21 -9.47
CA PRO A 53 2.10 -8.23 -8.45
C PRO A 53 1.82 -7.56 -7.10
N VAL A 54 0.56 -7.67 -6.68
CA VAL A 54 0.09 -7.28 -5.34
C VAL A 54 -0.12 -8.56 -4.54
N SER A 55 0.63 -8.72 -3.47
CA SER A 55 0.42 -9.82 -2.51
C SER A 55 -0.22 -9.23 -1.26
N GLN A 56 -1.51 -9.49 -1.04
CA GLN A 56 -2.19 -9.11 0.20
C GLN A 56 -2.28 -10.34 1.10
N ASP A 57 -1.76 -10.20 2.32
CA ASP A 57 -1.77 -11.22 3.35
C ASP A 57 -2.45 -10.68 4.61
N SER A 58 -3.54 -11.31 5.01
CA SER A 58 -4.25 -11.01 6.26
C SER A 58 -3.53 -11.71 7.41
N SER A 59 -2.40 -11.16 7.85
CA SER A 59 -1.47 -11.87 8.73
C SER A 59 -1.98 -12.04 10.17
N THR A 60 -2.94 -11.24 10.64
CA THR A 60 -3.60 -11.43 11.97
C THR A 60 -4.99 -10.79 11.95
N THR A 61 -5.90 -11.27 12.81
CA THR A 61 -7.32 -10.88 12.92
C THR A 61 -7.62 -9.36 13.01
N GLU A 62 -6.62 -8.51 13.15
CA GLU A 62 -6.75 -7.06 13.25
C GLU A 62 -5.72 -6.28 12.40
N SER A 63 -5.00 -6.94 11.48
CA SER A 63 -3.97 -6.30 10.66
C SER A 63 -3.81 -6.97 9.29
N ILE A 64 -4.01 -6.20 8.23
CA ILE A 64 -3.80 -6.61 6.85
C ILE A 64 -2.46 -6.07 6.38
N SER A 65 -1.59 -6.95 5.89
CA SER A 65 -0.35 -6.55 5.23
C SER A 65 -0.51 -6.71 3.72
N SER A 66 -0.06 -5.73 2.95
CA SER A 66 -0.08 -5.78 1.49
C SER A 66 1.30 -5.40 0.99
N ASN A 67 1.88 -6.26 0.17
CA ASN A 67 3.18 -6.09 -0.44
C ASN A 67 2.98 -5.82 -1.93
N LEU A 68 3.47 -4.68 -2.38
CA LEU A 68 3.45 -4.25 -3.77
C LEU A 68 4.85 -4.38 -4.33
N THR A 69 5.08 -5.37 -5.18
CA THR A 69 6.36 -5.53 -5.86
C THR A 69 6.30 -4.88 -7.24
N LEU A 70 7.25 -4.01 -7.52
CA LEU A 70 7.34 -3.24 -8.75
C LEU A 70 8.77 -3.25 -9.28
N PRO A 71 8.98 -3.25 -10.61
CA PRO A 71 10.30 -3.00 -11.17
C PRO A 71 10.83 -1.64 -10.73
N SER A 72 12.12 -1.56 -10.40
CA SER A 72 12.78 -0.32 -9.99
C SER A 72 12.68 0.77 -11.07
N SER A 73 12.60 0.38 -12.35
CA SER A 73 12.35 1.30 -13.47
C SER A 73 10.98 1.97 -13.38
N GLN A 74 9.93 1.21 -13.03
CA GLN A 74 8.61 1.78 -12.79
C GLN A 74 8.64 2.64 -11.53
N TRP A 75 9.24 2.14 -10.45
CA TRP A 75 9.34 2.86 -9.19
C TRP A 75 10.00 4.23 -9.33
N LYS A 76 11.12 4.32 -10.07
CA LYS A 76 11.82 5.57 -10.35
C LYS A 76 10.99 6.56 -11.17
N ALA A 77 10.06 6.05 -11.98
CA ALA A 77 9.13 6.87 -12.75
C ALA A 77 7.93 7.34 -11.90
N LEU A 78 7.64 6.67 -10.78
CA LEU A 78 6.58 7.06 -9.87
C LEU A 78 6.96 8.30 -9.07
N ASN A 79 5.99 9.18 -8.85
CA ASN A 79 6.16 10.33 -7.96
C ASN A 79 5.69 9.99 -6.54
N THR A 80 4.52 9.37 -6.46
CA THR A 80 3.81 9.05 -5.22
C THR A 80 3.17 7.67 -5.30
N ILE A 81 3.07 7.02 -4.16
CA ILE A 81 2.26 5.82 -4.01
C ILE A 81 1.24 6.05 -2.93
N THR A 82 0.04 5.53 -3.11
CA THR A 82 -1.04 5.60 -2.14
C THR A 82 -1.51 4.20 -1.84
N CYS A 83 -1.61 3.88 -0.56
CA CYS A 83 -2.29 2.70 -0.07
C CYS A 83 -3.64 3.11 0.50
N ARG A 84 -4.71 2.49 0.03
CA ARG A 84 -6.09 2.79 0.40
C ARG A 84 -6.75 1.55 0.98
N ALA A 85 -7.30 1.68 2.18
CA ALA A 85 -8.09 0.66 2.86
C ALA A 85 -9.58 0.97 2.68
N GLU A 86 -10.34 -0.01 2.20
CA GLU A 86 -11.79 0.07 2.03
C GLU A 86 -12.50 -1.06 2.78
N HIS A 87 -13.53 -0.70 3.53
CA HIS A 87 -14.40 -1.67 4.19
C HIS A 87 -15.80 -1.09 4.38
N ARG A 88 -16.80 -1.96 4.51
CA ARG A 88 -18.21 -1.56 4.70
C ARG A 88 -18.51 -0.97 6.08
N CYS A 89 -17.70 -1.30 7.08
CA CYS A 89 -17.94 -0.90 8.47
C CYS A 89 -17.25 0.42 8.88
N PHE A 90 -16.42 1.01 8.01
CA PHE A 90 -15.71 2.27 8.29
C PHE A 90 -15.46 3.10 7.01
N ASN A 91 -15.15 4.39 7.15
CA ASN A 91 -14.81 5.24 6.01
C ASN A 91 -13.48 4.82 5.38
N SER A 92 -13.40 4.85 4.04
CA SER A 92 -12.15 4.54 3.35
C SER A 92 -11.04 5.49 3.81
N THR A 93 -9.93 4.91 4.27
CA THR A 93 -8.72 5.64 4.64
C THR A 93 -7.67 5.38 3.59
N GLN A 94 -6.88 6.39 3.27
CA GLN A 94 -5.74 6.24 2.38
C GLN A 94 -4.52 6.97 2.92
N LYS A 95 -3.34 6.45 2.62
CA LYS A 95 -2.07 7.04 2.98
C LYS A 95 -1.18 7.12 1.75
N THR A 96 -0.67 8.32 1.48
CA THR A 96 0.20 8.60 0.35
C THR A 96 1.62 8.85 0.85
N SER A 97 2.59 8.20 0.22
CA SER A 97 4.02 8.44 0.45
C SER A 97 4.67 8.91 -0.85
N ASN A 98 5.52 9.93 -0.73
CA ASN A 98 6.35 10.40 -1.84
C ASN A 98 7.52 9.42 -2.03
N VAL A 99 7.65 8.89 -3.24
CA VAL A 99 8.70 7.93 -3.58
C VAL A 99 9.76 8.51 -4.50
N LYS A 100 9.49 9.71 -5.04
CA LYS A 100 10.44 10.54 -5.74
C LYS A 100 11.38 11.20 -4.74
N GLY A 101 12.66 10.81 -4.81
CA GLY A 101 13.78 11.47 -4.16
C GLY A 101 14.59 12.26 -5.17
#